data_AF-A0A2E6ILG1-F1
#
_entry.id   AF-A0A2E6ILG1-F1
#
_cell.length_a   1.000
_cell.length_b   1.000
_cell.length_c   1.000
_cell.angle_alpha   90.00
_cell.angle_beta   90.00
_cell.angle_gamma   90.00
#
_symmetry.space_group_name_H-M   'P 1'
#
loop_
_entity.id
_entity.type
_entity.pdbx_description
1 polymer ?
#
loop_
_entity_poly.entity_id
_entity_poly.type
_entity_poly.pdbx_seq_one_letter_code
_entity_poly.pdbx_strand_id
1 'polypeptide(L)'
;MKKILIILFCASLFSSCDEKTKRNKDKRTSQVMEKYYENQLCECLYTNGPGECLDLWKKYEKKTGKQADDLDCVFEFEAQQIEYDKPSFKSIPLAMSYSDIIDIYTWKDDLGKNTLIITARKGCGDGYHYCDLRAYHYSDDIIYGNKPVLVREIKDFEKGLGIELDGVRLTDLDRNEIAEISITYTIRSRSVDTVKLIMLEKGEKYAIRGESKYNSNGCNYNYNMYGRDSFESAKSSFRRFAMKLFSSLYNCNVNDYLKIQADY
;
A
#
# COMPACT_ATOMS: atom_id res chain seq x y z
N MET A 1 23.84 77.42 39.09
CA MET A 1 24.05 76.90 37.71
C MET A 1 23.42 75.50 37.63
N LYS A 2 22.92 75.14 36.44
CA LYS A 2 22.17 73.93 36.04
C LYS A 2 20.65 73.93 36.25
N LYS A 3 19.97 74.31 35.16
CA LYS A 3 18.58 73.98 34.79
C LYS A 3 18.48 72.47 34.52
N ILE A 4 17.42 71.80 34.96
CA ILE A 4 16.92 70.59 34.30
C ILE A 4 15.41 70.73 34.09
N LEU A 5 15.10 70.79 32.80
CA LEU A 5 13.80 70.73 32.13
C LEU A 5 13.38 69.25 32.12
N ILE A 6 12.22 68.90 32.71
CA ILE A 6 11.59 67.59 32.47
C ILE A 6 10.34 67.83 31.63
N ILE A 7 10.40 67.27 30.44
CA ILE A 7 9.49 67.36 29.32
C ILE A 7 8.30 66.43 29.57
N LEU A 8 7.09 66.97 29.41
CA LEU A 8 5.87 66.22 29.07
C LEU A 8 6.11 65.45 27.76
N PHE A 9 6.14 64.12 27.78
CA PHE A 9 5.85 63.29 26.60
C PHE A 9 5.69 61.82 27.03
N CYS A 10 4.45 61.32 27.10
CA CYS A 10 4.10 59.93 26.77
C CYS A 10 2.59 59.71 26.95
N ALA A 11 1.81 60.13 25.97
CA ALA A 11 0.43 59.69 25.79
C ALA A 11 0.19 59.36 24.31
N SER A 12 0.97 58.43 23.74
CA SER A 12 0.75 57.92 22.37
C SER A 12 1.55 56.66 22.03
N LEU A 13 1.73 55.71 22.95
CA LEU A 13 2.45 54.45 22.67
C LEU A 13 1.74 53.14 23.06
N PHE A 14 0.47 53.16 23.48
CA PHE A 14 -0.26 51.94 23.88
C PHE A 14 -1.18 51.33 22.80
N SER A 15 -1.09 51.72 21.52
CA SER A 15 -1.95 51.16 20.45
C SER A 15 -1.27 50.09 19.57
N SER A 16 0.04 49.86 19.70
CA SER A 16 0.83 49.03 18.76
C SER A 16 1.14 47.60 19.26
N CYS A 17 0.96 47.32 20.56
CA CYS A 17 1.28 46.01 21.14
C CYS A 17 0.15 44.98 21.08
N ASP A 18 -1.06 45.37 20.71
CA ASP A 18 -2.24 44.48 20.77
C ASP A 18 -2.46 43.68 19.46
N GLU A 19 -2.13 44.26 18.30
CA GLU A 19 -2.36 43.61 17.00
C GLU A 19 -1.43 42.41 16.72
N LYS A 20 -0.15 42.48 17.13
CA LYS A 20 0.80 41.38 16.89
C LYS A 20 0.44 40.14 17.70
N THR A 21 -0.02 40.33 18.93
CA THR A 21 -0.43 39.27 19.85
C THR A 21 -1.73 38.62 19.37
N LYS A 22 -2.68 39.42 18.86
CA LYS A 22 -3.93 38.95 18.25
C LYS A 22 -3.68 38.12 16.99
N ARG A 23 -2.84 38.59 16.05
CA ARG A 23 -2.50 37.84 14.82
C ARG A 23 -1.83 36.48 15.10
N ASN A 24 -0.97 36.39 16.13
CA ASN A 24 -0.35 35.12 16.50
C ASN A 24 -1.32 34.14 17.17
N LYS A 25 -2.27 34.65 17.97
CA LYS A 25 -3.32 33.83 18.57
C LYS A 25 -4.29 33.26 17.53
N ASP A 26 -4.64 34.07 16.51
CA ASP A 26 -5.51 33.65 15.41
C ASP A 26 -4.85 32.56 14.55
N LYS A 27 -3.55 32.70 14.23
CA LYS A 27 -2.79 31.66 13.51
C LYS A 27 -2.73 30.33 14.25
N ARG A 28 -2.46 30.36 15.56
CA ARG A 28 -2.39 29.14 16.39
C ARG A 28 -3.76 28.45 16.50
N THR A 29 -4.82 29.24 16.62
CA THR A 29 -6.20 28.71 16.67
C THR A 29 -6.60 28.09 15.33
N SER A 30 -6.21 28.70 14.22
CA SER A 30 -6.42 28.16 12.87
C SER A 30 -5.73 26.81 12.67
N GLN A 31 -4.47 26.68 13.09
CA GLN A 31 -3.71 25.42 12.97
C GLN A 31 -4.29 24.28 13.82
N VAL A 32 -4.77 24.57 15.02
CA VAL A 32 -5.41 23.56 15.89
C VAL A 32 -6.73 23.06 15.29
N MET A 33 -7.52 23.98 14.74
CA MET A 33 -8.80 23.64 14.10
C MET A 33 -8.61 22.86 12.81
N GLU A 34 -7.61 23.22 12.01
CA GLU A 34 -7.21 22.49 10.81
C GLU A 34 -6.87 21.03 11.15
N LYS A 35 -5.92 20.81 12.06
CA LYS A 35 -5.51 19.47 12.47
C LYS A 35 -6.66 18.63 13.06
N TYR A 36 -7.61 19.26 13.74
CA TYR A 36 -8.81 18.60 14.25
C TYR A 36 -9.70 18.06 13.11
N TYR A 37 -9.96 18.85 12.08
CA TYR A 37 -10.76 18.41 10.94
C TYR A 37 -10.02 17.42 10.05
N GLU A 38 -8.70 17.57 9.89
CA GLU A 38 -7.85 16.57 9.23
C GLU A 38 -7.99 15.21 9.90
N ASN A 39 -7.82 15.16 11.23
CA ASN A 39 -7.95 13.92 11.98
C ASN A 39 -9.34 13.27 11.82
N GLN A 40 -10.42 14.06 11.94
CA GLN A 40 -11.79 13.53 11.78
C GLN A 40 -12.07 13.03 10.36
N LEU A 41 -11.59 13.77 9.36
CA LEU A 41 -11.78 13.37 7.97
C LEU A 41 -10.95 12.12 7.68
N CYS A 42 -9.70 12.05 8.12
CA CYS A 42 -8.86 10.87 7.97
C CYS A 42 -9.41 9.65 8.72
N GLU A 43 -9.97 9.82 9.91
CA GLU A 43 -10.62 8.75 10.68
C GLU A 43 -11.91 8.26 10.02
N CYS A 44 -12.70 9.16 9.44
CA CYS A 44 -13.86 8.76 8.66
C CYS A 44 -13.43 8.02 7.40
N LEU A 45 -12.52 8.59 6.62
CA LEU A 45 -11.99 7.97 5.39
C LEU A 45 -11.36 6.61 5.70
N TYR A 46 -10.80 6.47 6.91
CA TYR A 46 -10.31 5.21 7.47
C TYR A 46 -11.44 4.21 7.74
N THR A 47 -12.53 4.61 8.39
CA THR A 47 -13.54 3.67 8.89
C THR A 47 -14.58 3.32 7.81
N ASN A 48 -14.99 4.30 7.03
CA ASN A 48 -16.19 4.21 6.18
C ASN A 48 -15.89 4.38 4.68
N GLY A 49 -14.66 4.76 4.32
CA GLY A 49 -14.28 5.06 2.94
C GLY A 49 -14.82 6.40 2.42
N PRO A 50 -14.42 6.82 1.21
CA PRO A 50 -14.65 8.18 0.73
C PRO A 50 -16.11 8.56 0.49
N GLY A 51 -16.97 7.60 0.12
CA GLY A 51 -18.39 7.86 -0.14
C GLY A 51 -19.15 8.32 1.11
N GLU A 52 -18.87 7.69 2.24
CA GLU A 52 -19.54 7.94 3.53
C GLU A 52 -18.99 9.18 4.26
N CYS A 53 -17.89 9.76 3.76
CA CYS A 53 -17.20 10.88 4.41
C CYS A 53 -17.38 12.22 3.71
N LEU A 54 -18.26 12.28 2.69
CA LEU A 54 -18.46 13.47 1.87
C LEU A 54 -18.89 14.70 2.70
N ASP A 55 -19.65 14.50 3.78
CA ASP A 55 -20.06 15.59 4.66
C ASP A 55 -18.89 16.13 5.49
N LEU A 56 -18.02 15.26 5.99
CA LEU A 56 -16.80 15.66 6.70
C LEU A 56 -15.79 16.30 5.74
N TRP A 57 -15.75 15.81 4.50
CA TRP A 57 -14.93 16.37 3.42
C TRP A 57 -15.30 17.83 3.17
N LYS A 58 -16.57 18.10 2.83
CA LYS A 58 -17.08 19.46 2.62
C LYS A 58 -16.88 20.35 3.84
N LYS A 59 -16.98 19.76 5.04
CA LYS A 59 -16.77 20.48 6.31
C LYS A 59 -15.30 20.88 6.48
N TYR A 60 -14.35 20.01 6.15
CA TYR A 60 -12.93 20.33 6.13
C TYR A 60 -12.66 21.50 5.19
N GLU A 61 -13.02 21.36 3.91
CA GLU A 61 -12.70 22.37 2.89
C GLU A 61 -13.29 23.75 3.24
N LYS A 62 -14.53 23.76 3.74
CA LYS A 62 -15.18 24.99 4.19
C LYS A 62 -14.49 25.64 5.39
N LYS A 63 -13.88 24.86 6.28
CA LYS A 63 -13.29 25.35 7.53
C LYS A 63 -11.82 25.71 7.40
N THR A 64 -11.09 25.04 6.52
CA THR A 64 -9.65 25.24 6.32
C THR A 64 -9.33 26.04 5.06
N GLY A 65 -10.25 26.08 4.09
CA GLY A 65 -10.01 26.67 2.77
C GLY A 65 -9.07 25.84 1.88
N LYS A 66 -8.71 24.63 2.31
CA LYS A 66 -7.86 23.69 1.57
C LYS A 66 -8.70 22.63 0.89
N GLN A 67 -8.22 22.08 -0.21
CA GLN A 67 -8.85 20.95 -0.88
C GLN A 67 -8.54 19.67 -0.10
N ALA A 68 -9.54 18.83 0.17
CA ALA A 68 -9.33 17.59 0.92
C ALA A 68 -8.65 16.49 0.10
N ASP A 69 -8.54 16.66 -1.22
CA ASP A 69 -7.70 15.78 -2.07
C ASP A 69 -6.19 15.94 -1.77
N ASP A 70 -5.77 17.10 -1.26
CA ASP A 70 -4.38 17.38 -0.89
C ASP A 70 -4.03 16.86 0.51
N LEU A 71 -5.00 16.26 1.20
CA LEU A 71 -4.88 15.77 2.56
C LEU A 71 -4.18 14.43 2.53
N ASP A 72 -2.87 14.46 2.77
CA ASP A 72 -2.11 13.24 3.02
C ASP A 72 -2.50 12.73 4.41
N CYS A 73 -3.54 11.89 4.45
CA CYS A 73 -3.93 11.16 5.64
C CYS A 73 -2.86 10.11 5.98
N VAL A 74 -1.69 10.58 6.39
CA VAL A 74 -0.59 9.78 6.89
C VAL A 74 -0.94 9.31 8.29
N PHE A 75 -1.83 8.33 8.39
CA PHE A 75 -1.66 7.36 9.44
C PHE A 75 -0.52 6.47 8.99
N GLU A 76 0.65 6.61 9.62
CA GLU A 76 1.68 5.58 9.63
C GLU A 76 1.08 4.36 10.33
N PHE A 77 0.23 3.64 9.60
CA PHE A 77 -0.05 2.26 9.92
C PHE A 77 1.23 1.52 9.50
N GLU A 78 2.20 1.46 10.40
CA GLU A 78 3.26 0.47 10.29
C GLU A 78 2.54 -0.88 10.38
N ALA A 79 2.25 -1.45 9.22
CA ALA A 79 1.77 -2.82 9.11
C ALA A 79 2.76 -3.67 9.90
N GLN A 80 2.28 -4.34 10.94
CA GLN A 80 3.13 -5.21 11.72
C GLN A 80 3.64 -6.29 10.78
N GLN A 81 4.95 -6.37 10.62
CA GLN A 81 5.55 -7.42 9.82
C GLN A 81 5.41 -8.71 10.61
N ILE A 82 4.87 -9.73 9.95
CA ILE A 82 4.90 -11.09 10.50
C ILE A 82 6.34 -11.60 10.37
N GLU A 83 6.85 -12.21 11.44
CA GLU A 83 8.12 -12.91 11.37
C GLU A 83 7.97 -14.18 10.52
N TYR A 84 8.86 -14.36 9.55
CA TYR A 84 8.83 -15.50 8.65
C TYR A 84 10.24 -15.98 8.32
N ASP A 85 10.32 -17.25 7.96
CA ASP A 85 11.52 -17.89 7.44
C ASP A 85 11.40 -18.13 5.94
N LYS A 86 12.56 -18.15 5.27
CA LYS A 86 12.72 -18.63 3.88
C LYS A 86 13.53 -19.93 3.86
N PRO A 87 12.91 -21.08 4.18
CA PRO A 87 13.63 -22.34 4.25
C PRO A 87 14.04 -22.85 2.86
N SER A 88 15.04 -23.73 2.84
CA SER A 88 15.35 -24.50 1.62
C SER A 88 14.20 -25.45 1.29
N PHE A 89 13.88 -25.64 0.02
CA PHE A 89 12.85 -26.61 -0.38
C PHE A 89 13.14 -28.05 0.10
N LYS A 90 14.42 -28.39 0.29
CA LYS A 90 14.83 -29.71 0.81
C LYS A 90 14.39 -29.93 2.26
N SER A 91 14.17 -28.88 3.04
CA SER A 91 13.73 -28.99 4.44
C SER A 91 12.22 -28.95 4.61
N ILE A 92 11.46 -28.78 3.52
CA ILE A 92 9.99 -28.72 3.53
C ILE A 92 9.46 -29.94 2.77
N PRO A 93 8.99 -31.00 3.46
CA PRO A 93 8.56 -32.23 2.79
C PRO A 93 7.49 -32.01 1.72
N LEU A 94 6.58 -31.05 1.94
CA LEU A 94 5.53 -30.68 1.01
C LEU A 94 6.08 -30.13 -0.33
N ALA A 95 7.20 -29.39 -0.25
CA ALA A 95 7.85 -28.80 -1.42
C ALA A 95 8.43 -29.85 -2.38
N MET A 96 8.68 -31.08 -1.92
CA MET A 96 9.20 -32.16 -2.77
C MET A 96 8.22 -32.58 -3.88
N SER A 97 6.94 -32.22 -3.76
CA SER A 97 5.92 -32.52 -4.77
C SER A 97 5.85 -31.49 -5.92
N TYR A 98 6.63 -30.40 -5.83
CA TYR A 98 6.59 -29.31 -6.80
C TYR A 98 7.90 -29.21 -7.59
N SER A 99 7.76 -28.88 -8.87
CA SER A 99 8.88 -28.43 -9.72
C SER A 99 8.94 -26.91 -9.76
N ASP A 100 10.07 -26.37 -10.22
CA ASP A 100 10.21 -24.96 -10.57
C ASP A 100 9.90 -23.98 -9.42
N ILE A 101 10.23 -24.39 -8.19
CA ILE A 101 10.08 -23.54 -7.00
C ILE A 101 11.04 -22.35 -7.10
N ILE A 102 10.51 -21.16 -6.90
CA ILE A 102 11.29 -19.90 -6.89
C ILE A 102 11.43 -19.33 -5.48
N ASP A 103 10.46 -19.54 -4.61
CA ASP A 103 10.50 -19.09 -3.22
C ASP A 103 9.61 -19.97 -2.33
N ILE A 104 9.97 -20.06 -1.06
CA ILE A 104 9.15 -20.66 0.00
C ILE A 104 9.18 -19.72 1.20
N TYR A 105 8.01 -19.51 1.79
CA TYR A 105 7.85 -18.76 3.03
C TYR A 105 7.17 -19.64 4.06
N THR A 106 7.66 -19.61 5.30
CA THR A 106 7.00 -20.26 6.43
C THR A 106 6.87 -19.29 7.59
N TRP A 107 5.71 -19.26 8.22
CA TRP A 107 5.46 -18.45 9.40
C TRP A 107 4.53 -19.20 10.35
N LYS A 108 4.40 -18.68 11.56
CA LYS A 108 3.41 -19.14 12.52
C LYS A 108 2.50 -17.98 12.88
N ASP A 109 1.21 -18.24 12.89
CA ASP A 109 0.17 -17.30 13.29
C ASP A 109 -0.87 -18.03 14.16
N ASP A 110 -1.96 -17.36 14.52
CA ASP A 110 -3.00 -17.92 15.38
C ASP A 110 -3.75 -19.11 14.77
N LEU A 111 -3.67 -19.31 13.44
CA LEU A 111 -4.22 -20.49 12.77
C LEU A 111 -3.25 -21.67 12.75
N GLY A 112 -2.00 -21.46 13.15
CA GLY A 112 -0.98 -22.49 13.25
C GLY A 112 0.23 -22.22 12.36
N LYS A 113 0.86 -23.28 11.90
CA LYS A 113 2.02 -23.17 11.01
C LYS A 113 1.55 -23.02 9.58
N ASN A 114 2.07 -22.04 8.87
CA ASN A 114 1.72 -21.78 7.48
C ASN A 114 2.94 -21.97 6.57
N THR A 115 2.67 -22.34 5.32
CA THR A 115 3.69 -22.48 4.27
C THR A 115 3.14 -21.94 2.96
N LEU A 116 3.84 -20.97 2.37
CA LEU A 116 3.57 -20.47 1.02
C LEU A 116 4.67 -21.00 0.09
N ILE A 117 4.29 -21.77 -0.92
CA ILE A 117 5.20 -22.27 -1.96
C ILE A 117 4.90 -21.51 -3.25
N ILE A 118 5.91 -20.88 -3.84
CA ILE A 118 5.77 -20.18 -5.11
C ILE A 118 6.59 -20.92 -6.17
N THR A 119 5.91 -21.26 -7.27
CA THR A 119 6.51 -21.94 -8.42
C THR A 119 6.31 -21.10 -9.67
N ALA A 120 7.30 -21.13 -10.57
CA ALA A 120 7.19 -20.43 -11.84
C ALA A 120 7.99 -21.17 -12.92
N ARG A 121 7.31 -21.66 -13.96
CA ARG A 121 7.98 -22.39 -15.05
C ARG A 121 8.75 -21.41 -15.94
N LYS A 122 9.96 -21.78 -16.36
CA LYS A 122 10.79 -20.97 -17.27
C LYS A 122 10.50 -21.30 -18.74
N GLY A 123 10.83 -20.36 -19.63
CA GLY A 123 11.01 -20.66 -21.06
C GLY A 123 9.78 -20.50 -21.95
N CYS A 124 8.83 -19.63 -21.61
CA CYS A 124 7.67 -19.32 -22.44
C CYS A 124 7.51 -17.81 -22.53
N GLY A 125 7.25 -17.32 -23.74
CA GLY A 125 7.02 -15.90 -24.00
C GLY A 125 8.15 -15.21 -24.75
N ASP A 126 8.04 -13.88 -24.83
CA ASP A 126 8.81 -12.97 -25.67
C ASP A 126 10.16 -12.51 -25.08
N GLY A 127 10.64 -13.13 -24.00
CA GLY A 127 11.98 -12.89 -23.45
C GLY A 127 12.06 -12.69 -21.93
N TYR A 128 10.94 -12.69 -21.21
CA TYR A 128 10.89 -12.49 -19.75
C TYR A 128 10.81 -13.81 -18.94
N HIS A 129 11.17 -13.74 -17.66
CA HIS A 129 11.68 -14.84 -16.82
C HIS A 129 10.80 -16.11 -16.71
N TYR A 130 9.48 -15.98 -16.52
CA TYR A 130 8.61 -17.13 -16.25
C TYR A 130 7.33 -17.14 -17.09
N CYS A 131 6.84 -18.33 -17.44
CA CYS A 131 5.63 -18.54 -18.23
C CYS A 131 4.35 -18.40 -17.41
N ASP A 132 4.39 -18.95 -16.21
CA ASP A 132 3.29 -18.99 -15.28
C ASP A 132 3.81 -18.68 -13.89
N LEU A 133 2.91 -18.23 -13.04
CA LEU A 133 3.15 -18.05 -11.62
C LEU A 133 2.08 -18.83 -10.88
N ARG A 134 2.51 -19.65 -9.92
CA ARG A 134 1.59 -20.33 -9.00
C ARG A 134 2.05 -20.11 -7.58
N ALA A 135 1.10 -19.91 -6.68
CA ALA A 135 1.34 -19.82 -5.26
C ALA A 135 0.37 -20.76 -4.53
N TYR A 136 0.91 -21.59 -3.66
CA TYR A 136 0.15 -22.54 -2.86
C TYR A 136 0.32 -22.19 -1.39
N HIS A 137 -0.76 -21.77 -0.75
CA HIS A 137 -0.81 -21.50 0.69
C HIS A 137 -1.36 -22.71 1.42
N TYR A 138 -0.53 -23.25 2.30
CA TYR A 138 -0.85 -24.34 3.21
C TYR A 138 -0.91 -23.84 4.64
N SER A 139 -1.81 -24.43 5.42
CA SER A 139 -1.88 -24.25 6.86
C SER A 139 -1.94 -25.62 7.55
N ASP A 140 -1.09 -25.81 8.54
CA ASP A 140 -1.12 -26.93 9.49
C ASP A 140 -2.12 -26.56 10.59
N ASP A 141 -3.37 -26.39 10.19
CA ASP A 141 -4.45 -25.94 11.05
C ASP A 141 -4.60 -26.89 12.25
N ILE A 142 -4.62 -26.30 13.44
CA ILE A 142 -4.77 -26.97 14.73
C ILE A 142 -6.05 -27.83 14.74
N ILE A 143 -7.09 -27.38 14.03
CA ILE A 143 -8.39 -28.06 13.90
C ILE A 143 -8.27 -29.37 13.11
N TYR A 144 -7.36 -29.46 12.14
CA TYR A 144 -7.18 -30.64 11.29
C TYR A 144 -6.01 -31.54 11.73
N GLY A 145 -5.55 -31.39 12.98
CA GLY A 145 -4.59 -32.30 13.60
C GLY A 145 -3.16 -32.12 13.10
N ASN A 146 -2.73 -30.87 12.85
CA ASN A 146 -1.37 -30.50 12.47
C ASN A 146 -0.88 -31.15 11.18
N LYS A 147 -1.77 -31.34 10.19
CA LYS A 147 -1.42 -31.79 8.84
C LYS A 147 -1.56 -30.61 7.88
N PRO A 148 -0.64 -30.44 6.91
CA PRO A 148 -0.77 -29.39 5.91
C PRO A 148 -2.05 -29.55 5.09
N VAL A 149 -2.91 -28.53 5.11
CA VAL A 149 -4.11 -28.42 4.28
C VAL A 149 -3.90 -27.27 3.29
N LEU A 150 -4.20 -27.50 2.02
CA LEU A 150 -4.17 -26.45 1.00
C LEU A 150 -5.33 -25.48 1.26
N VAL A 151 -5.01 -24.27 1.72
CA VAL A 151 -5.98 -23.20 1.99
C VAL A 151 -6.35 -22.50 0.69
N ARG A 152 -5.34 -22.15 -0.13
CA ARG A 152 -5.57 -21.46 -1.39
C ARG A 152 -4.48 -21.78 -2.42
N GLU A 153 -4.91 -21.95 -3.66
CA GLU A 153 -4.05 -21.94 -4.85
C GLU A 153 -4.33 -20.66 -5.65
N ILE A 154 -3.25 -19.99 -6.04
CA ILE A 154 -3.25 -18.94 -7.05
C ILE A 154 -2.51 -19.48 -8.26
N LYS A 155 -3.07 -19.27 -9.44
CA LYS A 155 -2.43 -19.56 -10.71
C LYS A 155 -2.69 -18.43 -11.68
N ASP A 156 -1.64 -17.96 -12.33
CA ASP A 156 -1.73 -16.99 -13.42
C ASP A 156 -0.81 -17.40 -14.58
N PHE A 157 -1.26 -17.11 -15.79
CA PHE A 157 -0.62 -17.45 -17.04
C PHE A 157 -1.22 -16.60 -18.15
N GLU A 158 -0.38 -15.98 -18.96
CA GLU A 158 -0.79 -15.23 -20.14
C GLU A 158 -0.02 -15.75 -21.35
N LYS A 159 -0.72 -16.18 -22.40
CA LYS A 159 -0.07 -16.87 -23.52
C LYS A 159 0.90 -15.93 -24.25
N GLY A 160 2.17 -16.32 -24.28
CA GLY A 160 3.20 -15.61 -25.05
C GLY A 160 3.81 -14.41 -24.33
N LEU A 161 3.41 -14.15 -23.09
CA LEU A 161 4.01 -13.12 -22.24
C LEU A 161 4.76 -13.78 -21.07
N GLY A 162 5.74 -13.06 -20.53
CA GLY A 162 6.43 -13.50 -19.32
C GLY A 162 5.86 -12.85 -18.06
N ILE A 163 6.06 -13.51 -16.93
CA ILE A 163 5.62 -13.08 -15.60
C ILE A 163 6.86 -12.91 -14.72
N GLU A 164 6.89 -11.81 -13.98
CA GLU A 164 7.92 -11.47 -13.00
C GLU A 164 7.28 -11.34 -11.62
N LEU A 165 7.79 -12.08 -10.63
CA LEU A 165 7.37 -11.92 -9.24
C LEU A 165 8.06 -10.68 -8.66
N ASP A 166 7.29 -9.62 -8.40
CA ASP A 166 7.80 -8.36 -7.85
C ASP A 166 8.04 -8.46 -6.34
N GLY A 167 7.21 -9.22 -5.63
CA GLY A 167 7.38 -9.37 -4.19
C GLY A 167 6.27 -10.14 -3.48
N VAL A 168 6.60 -10.53 -2.25
CA VAL A 168 5.68 -11.12 -1.28
C VAL A 168 5.82 -10.37 0.03
N ARG A 169 4.71 -10.01 0.66
CA ARG A 169 4.67 -9.43 1.99
C ARG A 169 3.74 -10.24 2.89
N LEU A 170 4.19 -10.47 4.12
CA LEU A 170 3.42 -11.08 5.20
C LEU A 170 3.23 -10.03 6.27
N THR A 171 1.98 -9.66 6.53
CA THR A 171 1.61 -8.58 7.44
C THR A 171 0.51 -9.03 8.39
N ASP A 172 0.34 -8.29 9.48
CA ASP A 172 -0.89 -8.31 10.29
C ASP A 172 -1.47 -6.90 10.29
N LEU A 173 -2.38 -6.65 9.35
CA LEU A 173 -2.94 -5.34 9.03
C LEU A 173 -4.09 -4.95 9.94
N ASP A 174 -4.74 -5.90 10.59
CA ASP A 174 -5.88 -5.67 11.47
C ASP A 174 -5.62 -6.08 12.92
N ARG A 175 -4.41 -6.57 13.22
CA ARG A 175 -3.91 -6.96 14.55
C ARG A 175 -4.70 -8.11 15.15
N ASN A 176 -5.07 -9.07 14.31
CA ASN A 176 -5.78 -10.27 14.73
C ASN A 176 -4.84 -11.49 14.88
N GLU A 177 -3.52 -11.27 14.82
CA GLU A 177 -2.48 -12.30 14.91
C GLU A 177 -2.57 -13.36 13.79
N ILE A 178 -3.23 -13.05 12.67
CA ILE A 178 -3.35 -13.90 11.48
C ILE A 178 -2.77 -13.14 10.29
N ALA A 179 -1.88 -13.80 9.55
CA ALA A 179 -1.15 -13.10 8.49
C ALA A 179 -2.04 -12.83 7.26
N GLU A 180 -1.96 -11.62 6.72
CA GLU A 180 -2.29 -11.34 5.33
C GLU A 180 -1.09 -11.55 4.41
N ILE A 181 -1.31 -12.29 3.33
CA ILE A 181 -0.31 -12.58 2.31
C ILE A 181 -0.57 -11.67 1.12
N SER A 182 0.36 -10.78 0.79
CA SER A 182 0.31 -9.96 -0.42
C SER A 182 1.34 -10.43 -1.43
N ILE A 183 0.89 -10.87 -2.61
CA ILE A 183 1.72 -11.31 -3.72
C ILE A 183 1.56 -10.32 -4.87
N THR A 184 2.67 -9.74 -5.29
CA THR A 184 2.70 -8.76 -6.39
C THR A 184 3.57 -9.27 -7.52
N TYR A 185 3.07 -9.16 -8.74
CA TYR A 185 3.77 -9.61 -9.93
C TYR A 185 3.33 -8.83 -11.16
N THR A 186 4.22 -8.79 -12.15
CA THR A 186 4.03 -8.07 -13.40
C THR A 186 4.05 -9.04 -14.56
N ILE A 187 3.02 -8.99 -15.40
CA ILE A 187 3.00 -9.67 -16.69
C ILE A 187 3.59 -8.70 -17.71
N ARG A 188 4.75 -9.06 -18.25
CA ARG A 188 5.56 -8.23 -19.14
C ARG A 188 5.12 -8.41 -20.59
N SER A 189 5.01 -7.30 -21.31
CA SER A 189 4.76 -7.28 -22.75
C SER A 189 5.59 -6.18 -23.40
N ARG A 190 5.77 -6.27 -24.72
CA ARG A 190 6.48 -5.25 -25.49
C ARG A 190 5.83 -3.86 -25.46
N SER A 191 4.53 -3.77 -25.15
CA SER A 191 3.77 -2.52 -25.26
C SER A 191 2.93 -2.18 -24.03
N VAL A 192 2.52 -3.18 -23.24
CA VAL A 192 1.63 -3.03 -22.09
C VAL A 192 2.01 -4.01 -21.00
N ASP A 193 2.57 -3.50 -19.90
CA ASP A 193 2.79 -4.32 -18.72
C ASP A 193 1.50 -4.36 -17.89
N THR A 194 1.18 -5.53 -17.34
CA THR A 194 0.04 -5.70 -16.43
C THR A 194 0.56 -6.00 -15.03
N VAL A 195 0.40 -5.05 -14.11
CA VAL A 195 0.74 -5.22 -12.71
C VAL A 195 -0.46 -5.84 -12.00
N LYS A 196 -0.22 -6.85 -11.16
CA LYS A 196 -1.23 -7.54 -10.36
C LYS A 196 -0.78 -7.61 -8.91
N LEU A 197 -1.73 -7.35 -8.01
CA LEU A 197 -1.61 -7.59 -6.58
C LEU A 197 -2.72 -8.57 -6.19
N ILE A 198 -2.35 -9.67 -5.54
CA ILE A 198 -3.28 -10.58 -4.89
C ILE A 198 -2.99 -10.55 -3.39
N MET A 199 -4.01 -10.27 -2.60
CA MET A 199 -3.96 -10.34 -1.14
C MET A 199 -4.84 -11.51 -0.66
N LEU A 200 -4.34 -12.27 0.30
CA LEU A 200 -5.04 -13.38 0.94
C LEU A 200 -5.12 -13.17 2.45
N GLU A 201 -6.25 -13.52 3.07
CA GLU A 201 -6.39 -13.69 4.52
C GLU A 201 -7.39 -14.83 4.77
N LYS A 202 -7.07 -15.81 5.62
CA LYS A 202 -7.99 -16.95 5.94
C LYS A 202 -8.55 -17.65 4.70
N GLY A 203 -7.79 -17.66 3.62
CA GLY A 203 -8.22 -18.16 2.33
C GLY A 203 -9.00 -17.15 1.49
N GLU A 204 -9.67 -16.13 2.05
CA GLU A 204 -10.32 -15.08 1.26
C GLU A 204 -9.32 -14.37 0.34
N LYS A 205 -9.76 -14.05 -0.88
CA LYS A 205 -8.89 -13.50 -1.94
C LYS A 205 -9.39 -12.14 -2.41
N TYR A 206 -8.48 -11.19 -2.37
CA TYR A 206 -8.65 -9.84 -2.89
C TYR A 206 -7.63 -9.60 -3.99
N ALA A 207 -8.01 -8.92 -5.07
CA ALA A 207 -7.12 -8.73 -6.21
C ALA A 207 -7.31 -7.37 -6.87
N ILE A 208 -6.20 -6.72 -7.21
CA ILE A 208 -6.16 -5.51 -8.04
C ILE A 208 -5.26 -5.79 -9.23
N ARG A 209 -5.68 -5.33 -10.40
CA ARG A 209 -4.82 -5.29 -11.59
C ARG A 209 -4.88 -3.92 -12.25
N GLY A 210 -3.82 -3.58 -12.99
CA GLY A 210 -3.74 -2.37 -13.80
C GLY A 210 -2.75 -2.55 -14.93
N GLU A 211 -2.85 -1.68 -15.94
CA GLU A 211 -2.03 -1.71 -17.15
C GLU A 211 -1.17 -0.46 -17.26
N SER A 212 0.15 -0.62 -17.32
CA SER A 212 1.08 0.45 -17.67
C SER A 212 1.48 0.32 -19.13
N LYS A 213 1.29 1.40 -19.90
CA LYS A 213 1.70 1.49 -21.30
C LYS A 213 2.87 2.46 -21.41
N TYR A 214 3.89 2.06 -22.15
CA TYR A 214 4.97 2.97 -22.50
C TYR A 214 4.72 3.54 -23.90
N ASN A 215 4.79 4.86 -24.05
CA ASN A 215 4.75 5.51 -25.35
C ASN A 215 5.83 6.61 -25.44
N SER A 216 5.96 7.24 -26.62
CA SER A 216 6.93 8.31 -26.86
C SER A 216 6.79 9.52 -25.92
N ASN A 217 5.65 9.67 -25.25
CA ASN A 217 5.35 10.76 -24.32
C ASN A 217 5.55 10.35 -22.85
N GLY A 218 6.13 9.17 -22.61
CA GLY A 218 6.38 8.61 -21.28
C GLY A 218 5.39 7.52 -20.89
N CYS A 219 5.21 7.33 -19.59
CA CYS A 219 4.28 6.32 -19.09
C CYS A 219 2.84 6.80 -19.09
N ASN A 220 2.01 6.04 -19.79
CA ASN A 220 0.57 6.18 -19.77
C ASN A 220 -0.01 5.06 -18.91
N TYR A 221 -0.67 5.47 -17.84
CA TYR A 221 -1.30 4.56 -16.90
C TYR A 221 -2.76 4.40 -17.27
N ASN A 222 -3.15 3.20 -17.70
CA ASN A 222 -4.56 2.85 -17.74
C ASN A 222 -4.93 2.33 -16.35
N TYR A 223 -5.20 3.26 -15.43
CA TYR A 223 -5.61 2.98 -14.04
C TYR A 223 -7.04 2.42 -14.01
N ASN A 224 -7.25 1.31 -14.70
CA ASN A 224 -8.48 0.57 -14.68
C ASN A 224 -8.30 -0.49 -13.59
N MET A 225 -8.61 -0.10 -12.34
CA MET A 225 -8.50 -0.96 -11.16
C MET A 225 -9.56 -2.07 -11.20
N TYR A 226 -9.46 -2.97 -12.18
CA TYR A 226 -10.30 -4.15 -12.20
C TYR A 226 -10.04 -4.94 -10.91
N GLY A 227 -11.11 -5.24 -10.18
CA GLY A 227 -11.02 -5.88 -8.88
C GLY A 227 -10.84 -4.93 -7.69
N ARG A 228 -10.88 -3.60 -7.87
CA ARG A 228 -11.06 -2.68 -6.72
C ARG A 228 -12.26 -3.09 -5.86
N ASP A 229 -13.31 -3.54 -6.53
CA ASP A 229 -14.54 -4.01 -5.91
C ASP A 229 -14.33 -5.27 -5.07
N SER A 230 -13.27 -6.06 -5.34
CA SER A 230 -12.91 -7.18 -4.47
C SER A 230 -12.61 -6.70 -3.05
N PHE A 231 -12.09 -5.47 -2.90
CA PHE A 231 -11.82 -4.85 -1.60
C PHE A 231 -13.01 -4.07 -1.02
N GLU A 232 -14.18 -4.04 -1.65
CA GLU A 232 -15.36 -3.38 -1.08
C GLU A 232 -15.87 -4.08 0.18
N SER A 233 -15.77 -5.42 0.19
CA SER A 233 -16.12 -6.23 1.36
C SER A 233 -14.95 -6.41 2.35
N ALA A 234 -13.75 -5.99 1.97
CA ALA A 234 -12.56 -6.13 2.80
C ALA A 234 -12.52 -5.06 3.90
N LYS A 235 -11.74 -5.34 4.96
CA LYS A 235 -11.41 -4.33 5.96
C LYS A 235 -10.70 -3.14 5.31
N SER A 236 -10.96 -1.94 5.83
CA SER A 236 -10.41 -0.72 5.26
C SER A 236 -8.87 -0.66 5.32
N SER A 237 -8.25 -1.30 6.32
CA SER A 237 -6.80 -1.47 6.44
C SER A 237 -6.22 -2.26 5.26
N PHE A 238 -6.90 -3.32 4.82
CA PHE A 238 -6.48 -4.16 3.70
C PHE A 238 -6.53 -3.39 2.41
N ARG A 239 -7.67 -2.73 2.16
CA ARG A 239 -7.85 -1.88 0.99
C ARG A 239 -6.75 -0.82 0.92
N ARG A 240 -6.50 -0.10 2.01
CA ARG A 240 -5.47 0.95 2.05
C ARG A 240 -4.08 0.41 1.78
N PHE A 241 -3.69 -0.66 2.46
CA PHE A 241 -2.39 -1.29 2.26
C PHE A 241 -2.22 -1.74 0.81
N ALA A 242 -3.24 -2.41 0.26
CA ALA A 242 -3.22 -2.89 -1.11
C ALA A 242 -3.14 -1.74 -2.12
N MET A 243 -3.90 -0.64 -1.94
CA MET A 243 -3.78 0.56 -2.79
C MET A 243 -2.36 1.13 -2.72
N LYS A 244 -1.81 1.32 -1.51
CA LYS A 244 -0.46 1.89 -1.32
C LYS A 244 0.62 1.00 -1.96
N LEU A 245 0.56 -0.31 -1.70
CA LEU A 245 1.50 -1.27 -2.27
C LEU A 245 1.39 -1.30 -3.80
N PHE A 246 0.16 -1.37 -4.34
CA PHE A 246 -0.07 -1.35 -5.77
C PHE A 246 0.44 -0.06 -6.43
N SER A 247 0.09 1.11 -5.89
CA SER A 247 0.56 2.40 -6.42
C SER A 247 2.08 2.53 -6.42
N SER A 248 2.78 1.92 -5.45
CA SER A 248 4.26 1.96 -5.41
C SER A 248 4.92 1.15 -6.54
N LEU A 249 4.28 0.03 -6.94
CA LEU A 249 4.75 -0.83 -8.03
C LEU A 249 4.33 -0.30 -9.40
N TYR A 250 3.21 0.41 -9.43
CA TYR A 250 2.58 0.87 -10.65
C TYR A 250 3.30 2.08 -11.28
N ASN A 251 4.31 2.64 -10.62
CA ASN A 251 5.13 3.70 -11.19
C ASN A 251 6.17 3.10 -12.13
N CYS A 252 6.09 3.39 -13.43
CA CYS A 252 7.15 3.07 -14.36
C CYS A 252 8.48 3.67 -13.88
N ASN A 253 9.43 2.82 -13.54
CA ASN A 253 10.79 3.27 -13.34
C ASN A 253 11.43 3.50 -14.73
N VAL A 254 11.55 4.77 -15.13
CA VAL A 254 12.13 5.19 -16.42
C VAL A 254 13.54 4.60 -16.62
N ASN A 255 14.23 4.26 -15.53
CA ASN A 255 15.58 3.71 -15.54
C ASN A 255 15.68 2.26 -16.05
N ASP A 256 14.63 1.44 -15.98
CA ASP A 256 14.70 0.04 -16.44
C ASP A 256 14.72 -0.07 -17.97
N TYR A 257 14.18 0.93 -18.68
CA TYR A 257 14.20 0.99 -20.14
C TYR A 257 15.57 1.33 -20.72
N LEU A 258 16.35 2.17 -20.04
CA LEU A 258 17.72 2.50 -20.45
C LEU A 258 18.67 1.31 -20.33
N LYS A 259 18.36 0.32 -19.47
CA LYS A 259 19.08 -0.95 -19.41
C LYS A 259 18.73 -1.85 -20.60
N ILE A 260 17.45 -1.98 -20.94
CA ILE A 260 17.00 -2.82 -22.06
C ILE A 260 17.53 -2.29 -23.41
N GLN A 261 17.68 -0.98 -23.59
CA GLN A 261 18.29 -0.42 -24.81
C GLN A 261 19.82 -0.49 -24.84
N ALA A 262 20.48 -0.68 -23.70
CA ALA A 262 21.94 -0.81 -23.63
C ALA A 262 22.43 -2.24 -23.90
N ASP A 263 21.53 -3.22 -23.83
CA ASP A 263 21.81 -4.65 -24.03
C ASP A 263 21.47 -5.15 -25.46
N TYR A 264 21.14 -4.23 -26.39
CA TYR A 264 20.96 -4.47 -27.84
C TYR A 264 21.89 -3.58 -28.66
#